data_AF-A0A251XEY9-F1
#
_entry.id   AF-A0A251XEY9-F1
#
_cell.length_a   1.000
_cell.length_b   1.000
_cell.length_c   1.000
_cell.angle_alpha   90.00
_cell.angle_beta   90.00
_cell.angle_gamma   90.00
#
_symmetry.space_group_name_H-M   'P 1'
#
loop_
_entity.id
_entity.type
_entity.pdbx_description
1 polymer ?
#
loop_
_entity_poly.entity_id
_entity_poly.type
_entity_poly.pdbx_seq_one_letter_code
_entity_poly.pdbx_strand_id
1 'polypeptide(L)'
;MTTTASAPAATAAAAHAATGAPPRRRRTDRGRRTRAIVYVVLAAVLCVWLLPFIWMALGSVKTQGEILQRPPTWWPQDPVADNFAQWFGPLDFGTFFSNSLVVALVTVLGNLVFCSMVGYALAKMEFPGKRILFLTVMVTLMVPGVVTFVPLFVMVSGLGLVNTYAALILPFITAPIGVFLMRQFMLGIPEALIEAARLDGAGEFRIFSRIVMPLCGPPLATLGILTFLASWNNFLWPLVAAQTEGMYTLPIALSLYSTGQNATDYGLLLAGSVLVIAPILALFVFLQRYFIQGVATPASSDHLPPPTPGDPHAPRPAHAPHRPRRHPVPRPRRRRGDGALRGSAADPRGAHRRPRRAPQPRREGRPHVPDRDRGRRRRELKEEPGAISKSGTTEVVVGKAMNHFNVHEIRTARQAARWSNRLQELAESTPHGIPVTVSTDPRHAFVENAGVAFSAGPFSQWPEALGLAALDDVDAIRAFADAARQEYVAVGIRAALHPQIDLATEPRWGRQAQTLGHDADRVAEFTAAYLEGFQGDELGSTSVACTTKHFPGGGPQKDGEDAHFPYGREQVYPGGMFEYHLAPFREAIARGTAAMMPYYGMPEGLVRDGEEIEPWASASTGR
;
A
#
# COMPACT_ATOMS: atom_id res chain seq x y z
N MET A 1 -69.48 65.12 -32.22
CA MET A 1 -68.76 65.39 -33.49
C MET A 1 -67.68 64.32 -33.63
N THR A 2 -67.49 63.58 -34.73
CA THR A 2 -68.36 63.26 -35.90
C THR A 2 -67.75 62.03 -36.64
N THR A 3 -68.53 61.32 -37.47
CA THR A 3 -68.09 60.45 -38.60
C THR A 3 -67.24 59.17 -38.39
N THR A 4 -67.68 58.09 -39.06
CA THR A 4 -66.94 56.89 -39.58
C THR A 4 -66.46 55.74 -38.66
N ALA A 5 -66.36 54.54 -39.27
CA ALA A 5 -65.90 53.22 -38.80
C ALA A 5 -66.88 52.33 -37.97
N SER A 6 -66.83 51.00 -38.20
CA SER A 6 -67.70 49.95 -37.63
C SER A 6 -66.89 48.91 -36.83
N ALA A 7 -67.27 48.41 -35.63
CA ALA A 7 -68.55 47.85 -35.12
C ALA A 7 -68.88 46.44 -35.66
N PRO A 8 -69.71 45.61 -34.97
CA PRO A 8 -70.30 45.71 -33.61
C PRO A 8 -69.53 44.78 -32.61
N ALA A 9 -70.00 44.24 -31.46
CA ALA A 9 -71.25 44.24 -30.67
C ALA A 9 -70.94 43.92 -29.17
N ALA A 10 -71.95 43.90 -28.27
CA ALA A 10 -71.84 43.28 -26.93
C ALA A 10 -73.21 42.78 -26.38
N THR A 11 -73.28 41.54 -25.89
CA THR A 11 -74.46 40.98 -25.17
C THR A 11 -74.16 39.66 -24.43
N ALA A 12 -75.01 39.34 -23.43
CA ALA A 12 -75.18 38.03 -22.77
C ALA A 12 -74.01 37.46 -21.94
N ALA A 13 -74.19 36.46 -21.06
CA ALA A 13 -75.27 36.08 -20.12
C ALA A 13 -74.74 34.91 -19.24
N ALA A 14 -75.47 34.50 -18.19
CA ALA A 14 -74.99 33.49 -17.24
C ALA A 14 -75.07 32.03 -17.73
N ALA A 15 -74.11 31.19 -17.30
CA ALA A 15 -74.20 29.73 -17.29
C ALA A 15 -73.30 29.13 -16.19
N HIS A 16 -73.70 28.00 -15.58
CA HIS A 16 -72.91 27.25 -14.59
C HIS A 16 -71.80 26.39 -15.24
N ALA A 17 -70.63 26.33 -14.61
CA ALA A 17 -69.64 25.26 -14.87
C ALA A 17 -68.77 24.94 -13.63
N ALA A 18 -69.02 23.76 -13.04
CA ALA A 18 -68.21 22.94 -12.12
C ALA A 18 -67.11 23.59 -11.23
N THR A 19 -67.22 23.33 -9.92
CA THR A 19 -66.17 23.55 -8.91
C THR A 19 -64.95 22.62 -9.10
N GLY A 20 -63.98 23.06 -9.90
CA GLY A 20 -62.72 22.36 -10.10
C GLY A 20 -61.78 22.43 -8.88
N ALA A 21 -61.85 21.44 -7.98
CA ALA A 21 -60.86 21.30 -6.91
C ALA A 21 -59.44 21.13 -7.50
N PRO A 22 -58.39 21.77 -6.92
CA PRO A 22 -57.05 21.73 -7.49
C PRO A 22 -56.52 20.29 -7.55
N PRO A 23 -55.89 19.87 -8.67
CA PRO A 23 -55.50 18.49 -8.86
C PRO A 23 -54.46 18.08 -7.80
N ARG A 24 -54.87 17.18 -6.89
CA ARG A 24 -53.99 16.58 -5.87
C ARG A 24 -52.80 15.95 -6.58
N ARG A 25 -51.65 16.65 -6.59
CA ARG A 25 -50.41 16.19 -7.26
C ARG A 25 -50.11 14.77 -6.80
N ARG A 26 -50.29 13.78 -7.69
CA ARG A 26 -49.85 12.40 -7.44
C ARG A 26 -48.34 12.44 -7.19
N ARG A 27 -47.92 12.38 -5.91
CA ARG A 27 -46.53 12.14 -5.52
C ARG A 27 -46.13 10.80 -6.14
N THR A 28 -45.41 10.83 -7.26
CA THR A 28 -45.17 9.64 -8.07
C THR A 28 -44.26 8.67 -7.33
N ASP A 29 -44.59 7.38 -7.32
CA ASP A 29 -43.77 6.36 -6.65
C ASP A 29 -42.36 6.23 -7.23
N ARG A 30 -42.09 6.76 -8.44
CA ARG A 30 -40.72 7.01 -8.93
C ARG A 30 -39.89 7.77 -7.89
N GLY A 31 -40.42 8.84 -7.30
CA GLY A 31 -39.74 9.62 -6.27
C GLY A 31 -39.51 8.88 -4.94
N ARG A 32 -40.25 7.80 -4.66
CA ARG A 32 -39.99 6.88 -3.55
C ARG A 32 -38.98 5.80 -3.92
N ARG A 33 -39.15 5.14 -5.07
CA ARG A 33 -38.25 4.09 -5.58
C ARG A 33 -36.82 4.61 -5.80
N THR A 34 -36.64 5.80 -6.37
CA THR A 34 -35.30 6.41 -6.53
C THR A 34 -34.63 6.67 -5.19
N ARG A 35 -35.37 7.14 -4.16
CA ARG A 35 -34.82 7.32 -2.81
C ARG A 35 -34.45 5.98 -2.16
N ALA A 36 -35.30 4.96 -2.31
CA ALA A 36 -35.00 3.62 -1.80
C ALA A 36 -33.73 3.04 -2.43
N ILE A 37 -33.55 3.17 -3.75
CA ILE A 37 -32.32 2.76 -4.44
C ILE A 37 -31.10 3.54 -3.92
N VAL A 38 -31.21 4.87 -3.76
CA VAL A 38 -30.12 5.69 -3.19
C VAL A 38 -29.77 5.25 -1.76
N TYR A 39 -30.74 5.01 -0.88
CA TYR A 39 -30.47 4.53 0.47
C TYR A 39 -29.86 3.12 0.50
N VAL A 40 -30.29 2.21 -0.38
CA VAL A 40 -29.69 0.87 -0.50
C VAL A 40 -28.23 0.95 -0.98
N VAL A 41 -27.93 1.81 -1.96
CA VAL A 41 -26.55 2.03 -2.43
C VAL A 41 -25.69 2.67 -1.33
N LEU A 42 -26.19 3.70 -0.64
CA LEU A 42 -25.47 4.33 0.47
C LEU A 42 -25.24 3.38 1.65
N ALA A 43 -26.21 2.53 1.98
CA ALA A 43 -26.06 1.49 3.00
C ALA A 43 -25.03 0.43 2.60
N ALA A 44 -25.03 -0.02 1.33
CA ALA A 44 -24.02 -0.96 0.83
C ALA A 44 -22.61 -0.35 0.87
N VAL A 45 -22.46 0.91 0.47
CA VAL A 45 -21.18 1.65 0.59
C VAL A 45 -20.76 1.77 2.06
N LEU A 46 -21.67 2.12 2.97
CA LEU A 46 -21.38 2.21 4.40
C LEU A 46 -20.91 0.86 4.97
N CYS A 47 -21.55 -0.26 4.61
CA CYS A 47 -21.12 -1.59 5.03
C CYS A 47 -19.69 -1.92 4.54
N VAL A 48 -19.35 -1.58 3.29
CA VAL A 48 -17.99 -1.77 2.75
C VAL A 48 -16.96 -0.88 3.46
N TRP A 49 -17.32 0.38 3.80
CA TRP A 49 -16.45 1.29 4.52
C TRP A 49 -16.24 0.91 6.00
N LEU A 50 -17.24 0.32 6.66
CA LEU A 50 -17.13 -0.16 8.03
C LEU A 50 -16.41 -1.52 8.14
N LEU A 51 -16.38 -2.32 7.07
CA LEU A 51 -15.76 -3.65 7.05
C LEU A 51 -14.34 -3.70 7.63
N PRO A 52 -13.37 -2.83 7.25
CA PRO A 52 -12.03 -2.86 7.84
C PRO A 52 -12.01 -2.51 9.34
N PHE A 53 -12.89 -1.62 9.81
CA PHE A 53 -12.99 -1.28 11.24
C PHE A 53 -13.63 -2.42 12.06
N ILE A 54 -14.63 -3.10 11.49
CA ILE A 54 -15.23 -4.30 12.08
C ILE A 54 -14.20 -5.43 12.11
N TRP A 55 -13.44 -5.62 11.02
CA TRP A 55 -12.36 -6.61 10.96
C TRP A 55 -11.29 -6.34 12.03
N MET A 56 -10.86 -5.09 12.17
CA MET A 56 -9.91 -4.65 13.19
C MET A 56 -10.43 -4.91 14.61
N ALA A 57 -11.68 -4.51 14.92
CA ALA A 57 -12.27 -4.68 16.25
C ALA A 57 -12.60 -6.14 16.61
N LEU A 58 -12.84 -7.00 15.62
CA LEU A 58 -12.96 -8.45 15.83
C LEU A 58 -11.58 -9.12 15.93
N GLY A 59 -10.58 -8.66 15.16
CA GLY A 59 -9.21 -9.17 15.19
C GLY A 59 -8.44 -8.79 16.46
N SER A 60 -8.72 -7.61 17.04
CA SER A 60 -8.10 -7.17 18.30
C SER A 60 -8.41 -8.06 19.50
N VAL A 61 -9.42 -8.93 19.42
CA VAL A 61 -9.77 -9.92 20.46
C VAL A 61 -9.51 -11.37 20.03
N LYS A 62 -8.71 -11.59 18.98
CA LYS A 62 -8.29 -12.92 18.52
C LYS A 62 -6.88 -13.24 18.94
N THR A 63 -6.56 -14.52 19.03
CA THR A 63 -5.17 -14.99 19.16
C THR A 63 -4.43 -14.78 17.84
N GLN A 64 -3.11 -14.59 17.90
CA GLN A 64 -2.21 -14.51 16.74
C GLN A 64 -2.42 -15.70 15.76
N GLY A 65 -2.61 -16.91 16.30
CA GLY A 65 -2.93 -18.11 15.51
C GLY A 65 -4.29 -18.03 14.80
N GLU A 66 -5.33 -17.51 15.47
CA GLU A 66 -6.65 -17.34 14.85
C GLU A 66 -6.64 -16.26 13.74
N ILE A 67 -5.77 -15.26 13.85
CA ILE A 67 -5.59 -14.20 12.84
C ILE A 67 -4.86 -14.74 11.59
N LEU A 68 -3.82 -15.55 11.77
CA LEU A 68 -2.95 -16.03 10.68
C LEU A 68 -3.49 -17.26 9.91
N GLN A 69 -4.49 -17.97 10.45
CA GLN A 69 -5.01 -19.20 9.83
C GLN A 69 -5.63 -18.98 8.44
N ARG A 70 -5.66 -20.05 7.64
CA ARG A 70 -6.24 -20.04 6.28
C ARG A 70 -7.24 -21.21 6.11
N PRO A 71 -8.54 -20.98 5.86
CA PRO A 71 -9.19 -19.67 5.67
C PRO A 71 -9.34 -18.89 6.99
N PRO A 72 -9.30 -17.55 6.96
CA PRO A 72 -9.42 -16.74 8.17
C PRO A 72 -10.87 -16.74 8.69
N THR A 73 -11.03 -16.76 10.01
CA THR A 73 -12.34 -16.65 10.68
C THR A 73 -12.90 -15.23 10.57
N TRP A 74 -14.22 -15.09 10.53
CA TRP A 74 -14.87 -13.79 10.74
C TRP A 74 -15.04 -13.51 12.23
N TRP A 75 -15.88 -14.30 12.91
CA TRP A 75 -16.04 -14.22 14.36
C TRP A 75 -14.85 -14.81 15.13
N PRO A 76 -14.39 -14.19 16.22
CA PRO A 76 -13.51 -14.82 17.21
C PRO A 76 -14.08 -16.18 17.65
N GLN A 77 -13.24 -17.19 17.68
CA GLN A 77 -13.57 -18.50 18.24
C GLN A 77 -13.14 -18.57 19.71
N ASP A 78 -11.90 -18.14 19.97
CA ASP A 78 -11.30 -18.09 21.30
C ASP A 78 -11.01 -16.61 21.67
N PRO A 79 -12.01 -15.85 22.12
CA PRO A 79 -11.88 -14.41 22.34
C PRO A 79 -10.95 -14.09 23.52
N VAL A 80 -9.81 -13.46 23.22
CA VAL A 80 -8.80 -13.05 24.21
C VAL A 80 -8.84 -11.55 24.48
N ALA A 81 -8.81 -11.18 25.76
CA ALA A 81 -8.61 -9.79 26.19
C ALA A 81 -7.14 -9.42 26.35
N ASP A 82 -6.22 -10.40 26.25
CA ASP A 82 -4.80 -10.24 26.56
C ASP A 82 -4.12 -9.17 25.69
N ASN A 83 -4.45 -9.12 24.40
CA ASN A 83 -3.99 -8.08 23.47
C ASN A 83 -4.23 -6.66 24.00
N PHE A 84 -5.32 -6.42 24.75
CA PHE A 84 -5.58 -5.13 25.42
C PHE A 84 -4.93 -5.06 26.81
N ALA A 85 -4.85 -6.16 27.55
CA ALA A 85 -4.14 -6.20 28.84
C ALA A 85 -2.65 -5.86 28.69
N GLN A 86 -2.01 -6.30 27.60
CA GLN A 86 -0.65 -5.91 27.21
C GLN A 86 -0.51 -4.38 27.08
N TRP A 87 -1.47 -3.72 26.42
CA TRP A 87 -1.51 -2.25 26.29
C TRP A 87 -1.71 -1.51 27.61
N PHE A 88 -2.44 -2.06 28.59
CA PHE A 88 -2.76 -1.36 29.84
C PHE A 88 -1.94 -1.81 31.07
N GLY A 89 -1.02 -2.77 30.91
CA GLY A 89 -0.19 -3.30 31.98
C GLY A 89 1.31 -3.26 31.65
N PRO A 90 1.84 -4.24 30.87
CA PRO A 90 3.23 -4.27 30.42
C PRO A 90 3.69 -3.04 29.63
N LEU A 91 2.82 -2.45 28.80
CA LEU A 91 3.11 -1.25 28.01
C LEU A 91 2.54 0.01 28.70
N ASP A 92 3.30 1.11 28.69
CA ASP A 92 2.83 2.38 29.25
C ASP A 92 1.97 3.18 28.25
N PHE A 93 0.78 2.63 27.94
CA PHE A 93 -0.24 3.36 27.18
C PHE A 93 -0.58 4.72 27.79
N GLY A 94 -0.52 4.87 29.12
CA GLY A 94 -0.79 6.14 29.80
C GLY A 94 0.14 7.25 29.33
N THR A 95 1.44 6.98 29.30
CA THR A 95 2.46 7.90 28.77
C THR A 95 2.29 8.10 27.26
N PHE A 96 2.17 7.05 26.45
CA PHE A 96 2.07 7.23 24.99
C PHE A 96 0.81 8.00 24.55
N PHE A 97 -0.33 7.76 25.23
CA PHE A 97 -1.59 8.47 25.01
C PHE A 97 -1.50 9.92 25.47
N SER A 98 -0.97 10.18 26.67
CA SER A 98 -0.83 11.55 27.19
C SER A 98 0.16 12.37 26.36
N ASN A 99 1.26 11.77 25.89
CA ASN A 99 2.18 12.38 24.92
C ASN A 99 1.46 12.80 23.64
N SER A 100 0.73 11.89 22.99
CA SER A 100 -0.08 12.21 21.80
C SER A 100 -1.11 13.31 22.07
N LEU A 101 -1.78 13.28 23.22
CA LEU A 101 -2.81 14.25 23.59
C LEU A 101 -2.23 15.64 23.85
N VAL A 102 -1.13 15.75 24.60
CA VAL A 102 -0.43 17.02 24.88
C VAL A 102 0.08 17.64 23.57
N VAL A 103 0.78 16.86 22.74
CA VAL A 103 1.31 17.34 21.45
C VAL A 103 0.17 17.80 20.54
N ALA A 104 -0.90 17.02 20.40
CA ALA A 104 -2.02 17.38 19.54
C ALA A 104 -2.78 18.62 20.05
N LEU A 105 -3.11 18.70 21.35
CA LEU A 105 -3.86 19.83 21.90
C LEU A 105 -3.07 21.14 21.84
N VAL A 106 -1.79 21.14 22.21
CA VAL A 106 -0.97 22.38 22.17
C VAL A 106 -0.71 22.81 20.73
N THR A 107 -0.49 21.87 19.80
CA THR A 107 -0.33 22.17 18.36
C THR A 107 -1.62 22.74 17.78
N VAL A 108 -2.79 22.21 18.14
CA VAL A 108 -4.10 22.75 17.75
C VAL A 108 -4.31 24.16 18.31
N LEU A 109 -4.10 24.37 19.61
CA LEU A 109 -4.27 25.69 20.23
C LEU A 109 -3.32 26.73 19.62
N GLY A 110 -2.07 26.37 19.38
CA GLY A 110 -1.09 27.20 18.67
C GLY A 110 -1.56 27.61 17.28
N ASN A 111 -2.02 26.65 16.46
CA ASN A 111 -2.55 26.94 15.13
C ASN A 111 -3.80 27.83 15.19
N LEU A 112 -4.75 27.55 16.10
CA LEU A 112 -5.96 28.36 16.23
C LEU A 112 -5.65 29.81 16.62
N VAL A 113 -4.62 30.06 17.44
CA VAL A 113 -4.16 31.41 17.78
C VAL A 113 -3.36 32.04 16.64
N PHE A 114 -2.21 31.46 16.28
CA PHE A 114 -1.27 32.11 15.36
C PHE A 114 -1.79 32.16 13.92
N CYS A 115 -2.42 31.10 13.41
CA CYS A 115 -2.97 31.13 12.05
C CYS A 115 -4.17 32.07 11.90
N SER A 116 -4.97 32.26 12.96
CA SER A 116 -6.07 33.25 12.92
C SER A 116 -5.55 34.68 13.02
N MET A 117 -4.53 34.96 13.85
CA MET A 117 -3.90 36.28 13.93
C MET A 117 -3.18 36.67 12.61
N VAL A 118 -2.37 35.78 12.04
CA VAL A 118 -1.68 36.04 10.77
C VAL A 118 -2.68 36.08 9.60
N GLY A 119 -3.70 35.21 9.61
CA GLY A 119 -4.79 35.22 8.66
C GLY A 119 -5.59 36.53 8.69
N TYR A 120 -5.85 37.06 9.88
CA TYR A 120 -6.51 38.35 10.08
C TYR A 120 -5.69 39.52 9.53
N ALA A 121 -4.41 39.61 9.88
CA ALA A 121 -3.53 40.65 9.36
C ALA A 121 -3.44 40.59 7.82
N LEU A 122 -3.24 39.40 7.24
CA LEU A 122 -3.17 39.21 5.79
C LEU A 122 -4.50 39.37 5.05
N ALA A 123 -5.63 39.39 5.76
CA ALA A 123 -6.94 39.77 5.23
C ALA A 123 -7.18 41.28 5.40
N LYS A 124 -7.35 41.76 6.64
CA LYS A 124 -8.03 43.03 6.98
C LYS A 124 -7.13 44.18 7.43
N MET A 125 -5.84 43.96 7.69
CA MET A 125 -4.91 45.06 7.99
C MET A 125 -4.19 45.52 6.73
N GLU A 126 -3.86 46.80 6.61
CA GLU A 126 -3.01 47.32 5.53
C GLU A 126 -1.62 47.68 6.08
N PHE A 127 -0.57 47.13 5.48
CA PHE A 127 0.82 47.35 5.88
C PHE A 127 1.79 47.06 4.72
N PRO A 128 2.96 47.73 4.66
CA PRO A 128 3.98 47.45 3.66
C PRO A 128 4.44 46.00 3.75
N GLY A 129 4.61 45.34 2.59
CA GLY A 129 5.04 43.93 2.53
C GLY A 129 3.93 42.88 2.63
N LYS A 130 2.66 43.24 2.92
CA LYS A 130 1.51 42.29 3.02
C LYS A 130 1.44 41.27 1.88
N ARG A 131 1.72 41.69 0.63
CA ARG A 131 1.74 40.81 -0.56
C ARG A 131 2.90 39.81 -0.56
N ILE A 132 4.09 40.22 -0.10
CA ILE A 132 5.29 39.38 -0.02
C ILE A 132 5.10 38.34 1.08
N LEU A 133 4.63 38.76 2.26
CA LEU A 133 4.37 37.84 3.38
C LEU A 133 3.32 36.77 3.00
N PHE A 134 2.26 37.14 2.28
CA PHE A 134 1.31 36.15 1.75
C PHE A 134 1.94 35.23 0.68
N LEU A 135 2.81 35.75 -0.20
CA LEU A 135 3.53 34.92 -1.17
C LEU A 135 4.44 33.90 -0.47
N THR A 136 5.11 34.25 0.62
CA THR A 136 5.91 33.30 1.43
C THR A 136 5.04 32.17 2.01
N VAL A 137 3.81 32.45 2.44
CA VAL A 137 2.84 31.42 2.87
C VAL A 137 2.42 30.53 1.70
N MET A 138 2.34 31.06 0.48
CA MET A 138 2.03 30.25 -0.72
C MET A 138 3.21 29.38 -1.16
N VAL A 139 4.43 29.91 -1.13
CA VAL A 139 5.65 29.14 -1.46
C VAL A 139 5.86 28.00 -0.46
N THR A 140 5.68 28.25 0.85
CA THR A 140 5.82 27.18 1.87
C THR A 140 4.73 26.10 1.79
N LEU A 141 3.56 26.38 1.18
CA LEU A 141 2.57 25.35 0.84
C LEU A 141 2.96 24.47 -0.37
N MET A 142 3.87 24.94 -1.23
CA MET A 142 4.31 24.21 -2.43
C MET A 142 5.54 23.32 -2.17
N VAL A 143 6.24 23.50 -1.04
CA VAL A 143 7.40 22.68 -0.65
C VAL A 143 6.91 21.37 0.01
N PRO A 144 7.29 20.18 -0.50
CA PRO A 144 6.94 18.93 0.15
C PRO A 144 7.68 18.79 1.49
N GLY A 145 6.94 18.52 2.57
CA GLY A 145 7.50 18.48 3.94
C GLY A 145 8.63 17.46 4.17
N VAL A 146 8.73 16.43 3.32
CA VAL A 146 9.84 15.46 3.31
C VAL A 146 11.17 16.14 2.98
N VAL A 147 11.17 17.15 2.08
CA VAL A 147 12.39 17.89 1.69
C VAL A 147 12.91 18.76 2.84
N THR A 148 12.00 19.31 3.66
CA THR A 148 12.36 20.10 4.84
C THR A 148 12.69 19.26 6.08
N PHE A 149 12.47 17.93 6.04
CA PHE A 149 12.56 17.05 7.20
C PHE A 149 13.96 17.02 7.82
N VAL A 150 14.99 16.76 7.01
CA VAL A 150 16.39 16.69 7.49
C VAL A 150 16.90 18.06 7.96
N PRO A 151 16.73 19.18 7.22
CA PRO A 151 17.10 20.51 7.72
C PRO A 151 16.38 20.90 9.02
N LEU A 152 15.10 20.52 9.18
CA LEU A 152 14.34 20.78 10.40
C LEU A 152 14.88 19.97 11.59
N PHE A 153 15.22 18.69 11.39
CA PHE A 153 15.85 17.89 12.44
C PHE A 153 17.21 18.47 12.86
N VAL A 154 18.05 18.88 11.90
CA VAL A 154 19.35 19.52 12.19
C VAL A 154 19.18 20.81 12.99
N MET A 155 18.18 21.66 12.68
CA MET A 155 17.88 22.84 13.49
C MET A 155 17.40 22.49 14.91
N VAL A 156 16.48 21.53 15.06
CA VAL A 156 15.94 21.12 16.37
C VAL A 156 17.00 20.45 17.25
N SER A 157 17.92 19.71 16.63
CA SER A 157 19.11 19.13 17.27
C SER A 157 20.12 20.20 17.68
N GLY A 158 20.45 21.14 16.79
CA GLY A 158 21.34 22.27 17.10
C GLY A 158 20.81 23.24 18.16
N LEU A 159 19.49 23.25 18.39
CA LEU A 159 18.84 23.98 19.49
C LEU A 159 18.76 23.17 20.81
N GLY A 160 19.22 21.92 20.83
CA GLY A 160 19.15 21.04 22.00
C GLY A 160 17.73 20.63 22.42
N LEU A 161 16.75 20.73 21.52
CA LEU A 161 15.33 20.49 21.83
C LEU A 161 14.87 19.04 21.62
N VAL A 162 15.71 18.19 21.01
CA VAL A 162 15.41 16.77 20.75
C VAL A 162 15.05 16.04 22.05
N ASN A 163 14.15 15.06 21.95
CA ASN A 163 13.57 14.32 23.07
C ASN A 163 12.78 15.20 24.07
N THR A 164 12.10 16.24 23.58
CA THR A 164 11.19 17.08 24.38
C THR A 164 9.89 17.38 23.64
N TYR A 165 8.83 17.76 24.36
CA TYR A 165 7.60 18.28 23.77
C TYR A 165 7.85 19.50 22.85
N ALA A 166 8.87 20.30 23.11
CA ALA A 166 9.18 21.47 22.27
C ALA A 166 9.59 21.04 20.85
N ALA A 167 10.38 19.98 20.69
CA ALA A 167 10.68 19.41 19.37
C ALA A 167 9.44 18.85 18.66
N LEU A 168 8.46 18.33 19.40
CA LEU A 168 7.24 17.75 18.81
C LEU A 168 6.19 18.80 18.43
N ILE A 169 6.16 19.95 19.11
CA ILE A 169 5.13 20.99 18.95
C ILE A 169 5.63 22.19 18.13
N LEU A 170 6.81 22.73 18.47
CA LEU A 170 7.26 24.04 17.96
C LEU A 170 7.33 24.12 16.42
N PRO A 171 7.81 23.09 15.67
CA PRO A 171 7.82 23.13 14.21
C PRO A 171 6.44 23.22 13.55
N PHE A 172 5.39 22.77 14.24
CA PHE A 172 4.04 22.64 13.67
C PHE A 172 3.02 23.61 14.29
N ILE A 173 3.45 24.46 15.24
CA ILE A 173 2.60 25.40 15.99
C ILE A 173 1.94 26.48 15.11
N THR A 174 2.35 26.62 13.84
CA THR A 174 1.72 27.49 12.85
C THR A 174 1.86 26.90 11.44
N ALA A 175 0.83 26.23 10.96
CA ALA A 175 0.82 25.62 9.63
C ALA A 175 0.44 26.63 8.53
N PRO A 176 1.18 26.70 7.40
CA PRO A 176 0.85 27.58 6.27
C PRO A 176 -0.59 27.39 5.73
N ILE A 177 -1.11 26.15 5.77
CA ILE A 177 -2.48 25.84 5.34
C ILE A 177 -3.53 26.50 6.26
N GLY A 178 -3.25 26.60 7.56
CA GLY A 178 -4.11 27.29 8.51
C GLY A 178 -4.12 28.80 8.25
N VAL A 179 -2.95 29.40 8.02
CA VAL A 179 -2.84 30.83 7.69
C VAL A 179 -3.62 31.15 6.42
N PHE A 180 -3.51 30.31 5.38
CA PHE A 180 -4.28 30.44 4.15
C PHE A 180 -5.79 30.30 4.41
N LEU A 181 -6.24 29.24 5.08
CA LEU A 181 -7.65 28.95 5.34
C LEU A 181 -8.32 30.09 6.12
N MET A 182 -7.70 30.54 7.21
CA MET A 182 -8.21 31.65 8.03
C MET A 182 -8.29 32.94 7.21
N ARG A 183 -7.26 33.26 6.43
CA ARG A 183 -7.25 34.43 5.54
C ARG A 183 -8.37 34.38 4.50
N GLN A 184 -8.55 33.26 3.81
CA GLN A 184 -9.57 33.14 2.75
C GLN A 184 -10.99 33.31 3.30
N PHE A 185 -11.28 32.78 4.49
CA PHE A 185 -12.56 33.03 5.15
C PHE A 185 -12.71 34.50 5.59
N MET A 186 -11.70 35.05 6.27
CA MET A 186 -11.75 36.42 6.80
C MET A 186 -11.88 37.50 5.72
N LEU A 187 -11.43 37.24 4.48
CA LEU A 187 -11.70 38.14 3.35
C LEU A 187 -13.20 38.35 3.11
N GLY A 188 -14.03 37.31 3.29
CA GLY A 188 -15.48 37.36 3.10
C GLY A 188 -16.27 38.09 4.20
N ILE A 189 -15.62 38.50 5.29
CA ILE A 189 -16.27 39.28 6.36
C ILE A 189 -16.44 40.73 5.89
N PRO A 190 -17.66 41.31 5.94
CA PRO A 190 -17.91 42.69 5.49
C PRO A 190 -17.07 43.73 6.24
N GLU A 191 -16.47 44.66 5.49
CA GLU A 191 -15.53 45.64 6.04
C GLU A 191 -16.24 46.72 6.87
N ALA A 192 -17.49 47.02 6.55
CA ALA A 192 -18.37 47.89 7.34
C ALA A 192 -18.49 47.47 8.83
N LEU A 193 -18.34 46.17 9.16
CA LEU A 193 -18.32 45.71 10.56
C LEU A 193 -17.05 46.12 11.31
N ILE A 194 -15.93 46.25 10.60
CA ILE A 194 -14.63 46.68 11.12
C ILE A 194 -14.58 48.20 11.16
N GLU A 195 -15.12 48.89 10.15
CA GLU A 195 -15.23 50.34 10.11
C GLU A 195 -16.15 50.87 11.23
N ALA A 196 -17.34 50.29 11.42
CA ALA A 196 -18.22 50.63 12.54
C ALA A 196 -17.52 50.46 13.89
N ALA A 197 -16.82 49.34 14.09
CA ALA A 197 -16.07 49.11 15.33
C ALA A 197 -14.93 50.11 15.56
N ARG A 198 -14.28 50.60 14.49
CA ARG A 198 -13.27 51.68 14.58
C ARG A 198 -13.90 53.03 14.90
N LEU A 199 -15.10 53.32 14.38
CA LEU A 199 -15.89 54.50 14.77
C LEU A 199 -16.33 54.44 16.25
N ASP A 200 -16.68 53.26 16.75
CA ASP A 200 -16.94 52.97 18.18
C ASP A 200 -15.66 52.97 19.06
N GLY A 201 -14.50 53.34 18.51
CA GLY A 201 -13.23 53.42 19.24
C GLY A 201 -12.64 52.08 19.67
N ALA A 202 -13.03 50.96 19.05
CA ALA A 202 -12.44 49.66 19.33
C ALA A 202 -11.04 49.54 18.70
N GLY A 203 -10.01 49.39 19.54
CA GLY A 203 -8.65 49.05 19.06
C GLY A 203 -8.59 47.68 18.38
N GLU A 204 -7.65 47.52 17.45
CA GLU A 204 -7.61 46.40 16.49
C GLU A 204 -7.69 44.99 17.13
N PHE A 205 -7.02 44.76 18.27
CA PHE A 205 -7.09 43.48 19.00
C PHE A 205 -8.51 43.19 19.56
N ARG A 206 -9.28 44.23 19.92
CA ARG A 206 -10.68 44.10 20.35
C ARG A 206 -11.60 43.77 19.17
N ILE A 207 -11.35 44.34 17.99
CA ILE A 207 -12.06 44.00 16.75
C ILE A 207 -11.82 42.53 16.39
N PHE A 208 -10.55 42.11 16.35
CA PHE A 208 -10.15 40.73 16.12
C PHE A 208 -10.85 39.76 17.10
N SER A 209 -10.66 39.97 18.42
CA SER A 209 -11.10 39.03 19.44
C SER A 209 -12.62 39.01 19.70
N ARG A 210 -13.32 40.14 19.61
CA ARG A 210 -14.76 40.24 19.95
C ARG A 210 -15.71 40.28 18.77
N ILE A 211 -15.24 40.60 17.56
CA ILE A 211 -16.11 40.77 16.38
C ILE A 211 -15.76 39.71 15.32
N VAL A 212 -14.49 39.61 14.95
CA VAL A 212 -14.07 38.74 13.84
C VAL A 212 -13.96 37.27 14.26
N MET A 213 -13.32 36.97 15.40
CA MET A 213 -13.14 35.59 15.86
C MET A 213 -14.46 34.82 16.13
N PRO A 214 -15.52 35.43 16.72
CA PRO A 214 -16.83 34.76 16.84
C PRO A 214 -17.47 34.39 15.49
N LEU A 215 -17.30 35.22 14.45
CA LEU A 215 -17.77 34.94 13.09
C LEU A 215 -16.96 33.81 12.43
N CYS A 216 -15.73 33.56 12.91
CA CYS A 216 -14.83 32.53 12.42
C CYS A 216 -15.07 31.13 13.05
N GLY A 217 -16.22 30.88 13.69
CA GLY A 217 -16.56 29.55 14.23
C GLY A 217 -16.36 28.38 13.23
N PRO A 218 -16.91 28.44 12.00
CA PRO A 218 -16.74 27.38 11.00
C PRO A 218 -15.28 27.13 10.53
N PRO A 219 -14.46 28.13 10.13
CA PRO A 219 -13.08 27.88 9.75
C PRO A 219 -12.19 27.48 10.94
N LEU A 220 -12.46 27.97 12.16
CA LEU A 220 -11.73 27.54 13.36
C LEU A 220 -12.01 26.07 13.69
N ALA A 221 -13.26 25.61 13.54
CA ALA A 221 -13.60 24.18 13.68
C ALA A 221 -12.87 23.34 12.63
N THR A 222 -12.88 23.76 11.36
CA THR A 222 -12.16 23.07 10.26
C THR A 222 -10.65 23.02 10.51
N LEU A 223 -10.03 24.15 10.89
CA LEU A 223 -8.60 24.21 11.22
C LEU A 223 -8.26 23.31 12.42
N GLY A 224 -9.03 23.39 13.50
CA GLY A 224 -8.82 22.58 14.70
C GLY A 224 -8.88 21.07 14.41
N ILE A 225 -9.85 20.63 13.60
CA ILE A 225 -9.96 19.22 13.17
C ILE A 225 -8.77 18.82 12.30
N LEU A 226 -8.41 19.63 11.28
CA LEU A 226 -7.31 19.31 10.38
C LEU A 226 -5.95 19.27 11.09
N THR A 227 -5.67 20.22 11.98
CA THR A 227 -4.46 20.23 12.80
C THR A 227 -4.45 19.08 13.81
N PHE A 228 -5.59 18.73 14.43
CA PHE A 228 -5.66 17.59 15.34
C PHE A 228 -5.34 16.29 14.60
N LEU A 229 -6.00 16.04 13.46
CA LEU A 229 -5.78 14.83 12.66
C LEU A 229 -4.34 14.75 12.14
N ALA A 230 -3.78 15.87 11.68
CA ALA A 230 -2.39 15.93 11.23
C ALA A 230 -1.39 15.65 12.37
N SER A 231 -1.63 16.17 13.56
CA SER A 231 -0.75 15.96 14.72
C SER A 231 -0.91 14.58 15.36
N TRP A 232 -2.14 14.07 15.46
CA TRP A 232 -2.44 12.77 16.07
C TRP A 232 -1.95 11.61 15.21
N ASN A 233 -2.01 11.75 13.87
CA ASN A 233 -1.50 10.77 12.92
C ASN A 233 0.00 10.97 12.57
N ASN A 234 0.71 11.90 13.24
CA ASN A 234 2.10 12.20 12.93
C ASN A 234 3.05 11.11 13.46
N PHE A 235 3.40 10.18 12.58
CA PHE A 235 4.36 9.10 12.86
C PHE A 235 5.81 9.52 12.58
N LEU A 236 6.08 10.06 11.38
CA LEU A 236 7.46 10.20 10.86
C LEU A 236 8.32 11.18 11.67
N TRP A 237 7.77 12.33 12.09
CA TRP A 237 8.57 13.32 12.83
C TRP A 237 8.89 12.88 14.27
N PRO A 238 7.91 12.47 15.10
CA PRO A 238 8.22 12.09 16.47
C PRO A 238 9.09 10.82 16.55
N LEU A 239 9.14 9.97 15.50
CA LEU A 239 10.02 8.79 15.43
C LEU A 239 11.52 9.16 15.44
N VAL A 240 11.86 10.35 14.95
CA VAL A 240 13.24 10.86 14.89
C VAL A 240 13.49 11.91 15.99
N ALA A 241 12.44 12.63 16.40
CA ALA A 241 12.52 13.70 17.40
C ALA A 241 12.33 13.23 18.86
N ALA A 242 11.71 12.07 19.11
CA ALA A 242 11.67 11.41 20.41
C ALA A 242 12.64 10.21 20.42
N GLN A 243 13.56 10.19 21.37
CA GLN A 243 14.67 9.22 21.45
C GLN A 243 14.53 8.25 22.63
N THR A 244 13.66 8.55 23.60
CA THR A 244 13.36 7.69 24.75
C THR A 244 11.88 7.30 24.77
N GLU A 245 11.57 6.09 25.24
CA GLU A 245 10.20 5.54 25.28
C GLU A 245 9.19 6.50 25.94
N GLY A 246 9.57 7.13 27.06
CA GLY A 246 8.72 8.10 27.77
C GLY A 246 8.33 9.35 26.97
N MET A 247 8.92 9.59 25.79
CA MET A 247 8.57 10.67 24.86
C MET A 247 7.86 10.17 23.58
N TYR A 248 7.67 8.85 23.40
CA TYR A 248 6.99 8.32 22.22
C TYR A 248 5.51 8.71 22.20
N THR A 249 5.02 9.02 21.00
CA THR A 249 3.59 9.20 20.73
C THR A 249 2.94 7.84 20.46
N LEU A 250 1.62 7.75 20.67
CA LEU A 250 0.87 6.50 20.53
C LEU A 250 1.01 5.80 19.15
N PRO A 251 1.11 6.50 17.99
CA PRO A 251 1.40 5.85 16.71
C PRO A 251 2.79 5.18 16.63
N ILE A 252 3.77 5.68 17.39
CA ILE A 252 5.13 5.12 17.42
C ILE A 252 5.17 3.89 18.32
N ALA A 253 4.59 3.98 19.51
CA ALA A 253 4.41 2.84 20.39
C ALA A 253 3.67 1.71 19.65
N LEU A 254 2.61 2.02 18.89
CA LEU A 254 1.89 1.05 18.07
C LEU A 254 2.82 0.32 17.10
N SER A 255 3.65 1.06 16.36
CA SER A 255 4.56 0.48 15.37
C SER A 255 5.68 -0.33 16.01
N LEU A 256 6.34 0.19 17.05
CA LEU A 256 7.52 -0.45 17.65
C LEU A 256 7.14 -1.72 18.43
N TYR A 257 6.18 -1.63 19.36
CA TYR A 257 5.84 -2.78 20.20
C TYR A 257 5.08 -3.87 19.45
N SER A 258 4.28 -3.53 18.42
CA SER A 258 3.51 -4.55 17.67
C SER A 258 4.30 -5.20 16.52
N THR A 259 5.42 -4.63 16.07
CA THR A 259 6.28 -5.28 15.07
C THR A 259 7.20 -6.34 15.69
N GLY A 260 7.51 -6.20 16.98
CA GLY A 260 8.29 -7.16 17.76
C GLY A 260 9.77 -7.27 17.34
N GLN A 261 10.52 -8.13 18.02
CA GLN A 261 11.90 -8.46 17.64
C GLN A 261 11.98 -9.67 16.69
N ASN A 262 10.99 -10.56 16.71
CA ASN A 262 11.01 -11.83 15.98
C ASN A 262 9.91 -11.96 14.91
N ALA A 263 8.73 -11.37 15.14
CA ALA A 263 7.60 -11.33 14.22
C ALA A 263 6.55 -10.29 14.67
N THR A 264 5.78 -9.76 13.72
CA THR A 264 4.65 -8.85 13.99
C THR A 264 3.55 -9.55 14.78
N ASP A 265 3.19 -9.03 15.94
CA ASP A 265 1.99 -9.46 16.67
C ASP A 265 0.77 -8.70 16.14
N TYR A 266 -0.07 -9.39 15.38
CA TYR A 266 -1.27 -8.81 14.79
C TYR A 266 -2.41 -8.64 15.81
N GLY A 267 -2.41 -9.39 16.91
CA GLY A 267 -3.37 -9.21 18.00
C GLY A 267 -3.12 -7.87 18.72
N LEU A 268 -1.88 -7.66 19.14
CA LEU A 268 -1.41 -6.43 19.77
C LEU A 268 -1.54 -5.21 18.83
N LEU A 269 -1.18 -5.38 17.55
CA LEU A 269 -1.33 -4.34 16.52
C LEU A 269 -2.78 -3.91 16.36
N LEU A 270 -3.72 -4.86 16.25
CA LEU A 270 -5.13 -4.53 16.05
C LEU A 270 -5.76 -3.94 17.31
N ALA A 271 -5.40 -4.43 18.51
CA ALA A 271 -5.81 -3.83 19.78
C ALA A 271 -5.32 -2.38 19.92
N GLY A 272 -4.03 -2.13 19.66
CA GLY A 272 -3.46 -0.79 19.68
C GLY A 272 -4.05 0.13 18.61
N SER A 273 -4.39 -0.41 17.44
CA SER A 273 -5.08 0.33 16.37
C SER A 273 -6.49 0.78 16.80
N VAL A 274 -7.23 -0.05 17.53
CA VAL A 274 -8.52 0.35 18.15
C VAL A 274 -8.31 1.51 19.13
N LEU A 275 -7.28 1.44 19.98
CA LEU A 275 -6.96 2.49 20.95
C LEU A 275 -6.52 3.81 20.29
N VAL A 276 -5.74 3.76 19.19
CA VAL A 276 -5.32 4.94 18.41
C VAL A 276 -6.51 5.62 17.70
N ILE A 277 -7.47 4.83 17.23
CA ILE A 277 -8.62 5.32 16.44
C ILE A 277 -9.77 5.81 17.33
N ALA A 278 -9.96 5.27 18.53
CA ALA A 278 -11.08 5.64 19.42
C ALA A 278 -11.17 7.16 19.73
N PRO A 279 -10.09 7.90 20.02
CA PRO A 279 -10.13 9.36 20.21
C PRO A 279 -10.53 10.13 18.94
N ILE A 280 -10.11 9.64 17.77
CA ILE A 280 -10.47 10.23 16.47
C ILE A 280 -11.98 10.08 16.24
N LEU A 281 -12.53 8.90 16.50
CA LEU A 281 -13.97 8.63 16.40
C LEU A 281 -14.77 9.45 17.40
N ALA A 282 -14.32 9.56 18.65
CA ALA A 282 -14.96 10.39 19.67
C ALA A 282 -14.98 11.87 19.24
N LEU A 283 -13.84 12.42 18.82
CA LEU A 283 -13.73 13.79 18.31
C LEU A 283 -14.67 14.02 17.12
N PHE A 284 -14.69 13.10 16.15
CA PHE A 284 -15.60 13.19 15.01
C PHE A 284 -17.08 13.19 15.45
N VAL A 285 -17.48 12.29 16.36
CA VAL A 285 -18.86 12.22 16.86
C VAL A 285 -19.30 13.52 17.54
N PHE A 286 -18.41 14.21 18.26
CA PHE A 286 -18.71 15.51 18.87
C PHE A 286 -18.67 16.68 17.87
N LEU A 287 -17.75 16.68 16.90
CA LEU A 287 -17.52 17.83 16.00
C LEU A 287 -18.24 17.76 14.64
N GLN A 288 -18.77 16.60 14.23
CA GLN A 288 -19.48 16.41 12.94
C GLN A 288 -20.55 17.47 12.64
N ARG A 289 -21.23 17.99 13.68
CA ARG A 289 -22.26 19.03 13.53
C ARG A 289 -21.71 20.34 12.94
N TYR A 290 -20.46 20.69 13.25
CA TYR A 290 -19.78 21.87 12.72
C TYR A 290 -19.23 21.60 11.31
N PHE A 291 -18.73 20.39 11.05
CA PHE A 291 -18.25 19.98 9.73
C PHE A 291 -19.36 20.06 8.67
N ILE A 292 -20.55 19.54 8.99
CA ILE A 292 -21.72 19.61 8.10
C ILE A 292 -22.10 21.07 7.79
N GLN A 293 -22.07 21.95 8.81
CA GLN A 293 -22.34 23.39 8.63
C GLN A 293 -21.27 24.10 7.79
N GLY A 294 -19.98 23.74 7.94
CA GLY A 294 -18.93 24.31 7.11
C GLY A 294 -19.02 23.88 5.63
N VAL A 295 -19.33 22.61 5.38
CA VAL A 295 -19.35 22.03 4.02
C VAL A 295 -20.67 22.27 3.27
N ALA A 296 -21.79 22.43 3.97
CA ALA A 296 -23.10 22.67 3.35
C ALA A 296 -23.39 24.15 3.00
N THR A 297 -22.53 25.09 3.40
CA THR A 297 -22.76 26.54 3.22
C THR A 297 -22.09 27.24 2.00
N PRO A 298 -21.51 26.55 0.98
CA PRO A 298 -21.39 27.13 -0.35
C PRO A 298 -22.64 26.82 -1.20
N ALA A 299 -23.24 27.87 -1.76
CA ALA A 299 -24.39 27.82 -2.70
C ALA A 299 -25.78 27.46 -2.14
N SER A 300 -26.26 28.20 -1.14
CA SER A 300 -27.71 28.41 -0.88
C SER A 300 -28.13 29.87 -1.06
N SER A 301 -27.76 30.46 -2.20
CA SER A 301 -28.12 31.83 -2.60
C SER A 301 -29.58 31.91 -3.09
N ASP A 302 -30.54 31.63 -2.21
CA ASP A 302 -31.95 31.43 -2.60
C ASP A 302 -32.96 31.90 -1.52
N HIS A 303 -32.56 32.89 -0.70
CA HIS A 303 -33.39 33.54 0.34
C HIS A 303 -33.37 35.09 0.25
N LEU A 304 -33.34 35.65 -0.96
CA LEU A 304 -34.00 36.94 -1.19
C LEU A 304 -35.46 36.69 -1.59
N PRO A 305 -36.43 37.46 -1.07
CA PRO A 305 -37.78 37.45 -1.64
C PRO A 305 -37.75 37.94 -3.10
N PRO A 306 -38.63 37.43 -3.98
CA PRO A 306 -38.70 37.92 -5.36
C PRO A 306 -39.06 39.41 -5.37
N PRO A 307 -38.45 40.22 -6.27
CA PRO A 307 -38.69 41.65 -6.31
C PRO A 307 -40.16 41.95 -6.63
N THR A 308 -40.76 42.85 -5.85
CA THR A 308 -42.12 43.35 -6.08
C THR A 308 -42.18 44.11 -7.41
N PRO A 309 -43.13 43.81 -8.32
CA PRO A 309 -43.26 44.55 -9.57
C PRO A 309 -43.62 46.02 -9.31
N GLY A 310 -42.66 46.94 -9.54
CA GLY A 310 -42.90 48.38 -9.43
C GLY A 310 -41.75 49.24 -8.88
N ASP A 311 -40.65 48.66 -8.39
CA ASP A 311 -39.51 49.42 -7.85
C ASP A 311 -38.80 50.27 -8.94
N PRO A 312 -38.76 51.62 -8.82
CA PRO A 312 -38.08 52.49 -9.78
C PRO A 312 -36.54 52.41 -9.78
N HIS A 313 -35.93 51.84 -8.72
CA HIS A 313 -34.49 51.93 -8.47
C HIS A 313 -33.69 50.66 -8.82
N ALA A 314 -34.33 49.64 -9.38
CA ALA A 314 -33.63 48.41 -9.80
C ALA A 314 -32.62 48.68 -10.95
N PRO A 315 -31.33 48.30 -10.81
CA PRO A 315 -30.32 48.55 -11.83
C PRO A 315 -30.55 47.69 -13.08
N ARG A 316 -30.47 48.31 -14.27
CA ARG A 316 -30.65 47.63 -15.56
C ARG A 316 -29.44 46.72 -15.87
N PRO A 317 -29.64 45.48 -16.36
CA PRO A 317 -28.54 44.59 -16.73
C PRO A 317 -27.79 45.10 -17.97
N ALA A 318 -26.46 44.99 -17.94
CA ALA A 318 -25.59 45.43 -19.04
C ALA A 318 -25.67 44.48 -20.26
N HIS A 319 -25.39 45.03 -21.45
CA HIS A 319 -25.39 44.26 -22.70
C HIS A 319 -24.26 43.21 -22.74
N ALA A 320 -24.61 41.97 -23.07
CA ALA A 320 -23.65 40.90 -23.33
C ALA A 320 -23.10 40.96 -24.78
N PRO A 321 -21.80 40.65 -25.00
CA PRO A 321 -21.19 40.73 -26.34
C PRO A 321 -21.64 39.61 -27.28
N HIS A 322 -21.65 39.91 -28.59
CA HIS A 322 -22.07 38.98 -29.64
C HIS A 322 -21.20 37.70 -29.72
N ARG A 323 -21.86 36.53 -29.84
CA ARG A 323 -21.24 35.30 -30.34
C ARG A 323 -21.54 35.12 -31.84
N PRO A 324 -20.56 34.69 -32.67
CA PRO A 324 -20.80 34.38 -34.08
C PRO A 324 -21.65 33.11 -34.26
N ARG A 325 -22.42 33.06 -35.37
CA ARG A 325 -23.28 31.92 -35.72
C ARG A 325 -22.44 30.70 -36.16
N ARG A 326 -22.83 29.50 -35.72
CA ARG A 326 -22.32 28.22 -36.27
C ARG A 326 -23.32 27.65 -37.27
N HIS A 327 -22.84 27.17 -38.41
CA HIS A 327 -23.66 26.47 -39.40
C HIS A 327 -24.00 25.03 -38.95
N PRO A 328 -25.14 24.46 -39.38
CA PRO A 328 -25.55 23.10 -39.01
C PRO A 328 -24.86 22.03 -39.85
N VAL A 329 -24.41 20.95 -39.20
CA VAL A 329 -23.86 19.74 -39.86
C VAL A 329 -24.97 18.68 -40.02
N PRO A 330 -25.16 18.06 -41.20
CA PRO A 330 -26.17 17.01 -41.40
C PRO A 330 -25.83 15.70 -40.66
N ARG A 331 -26.86 14.99 -40.20
CA ARG A 331 -26.73 13.61 -39.67
C ARG A 331 -26.93 12.56 -40.78
N PRO A 332 -26.08 11.54 -40.90
CA PRO A 332 -26.35 10.39 -41.76
C PRO A 332 -27.57 9.57 -41.28
N ARG A 333 -28.35 9.03 -42.22
CA ARG A 333 -29.44 8.08 -41.94
C ARG A 333 -28.93 6.63 -41.97
N ARG A 334 -29.50 5.76 -41.11
CA ARG A 334 -29.43 4.30 -41.29
C ARG A 334 -30.29 3.88 -42.49
N ARG A 335 -29.82 2.88 -43.25
CA ARG A 335 -30.68 1.96 -44.03
C ARG A 335 -30.06 0.55 -44.07
N ARG A 336 -30.91 -0.46 -44.23
CA ARG A 336 -30.53 -1.84 -44.61
C ARG A 336 -30.36 -1.91 -46.14
N GLY A 337 -29.64 -2.92 -46.62
CA GLY A 337 -29.61 -3.31 -48.03
C GLY A 337 -28.58 -4.42 -48.28
N ASP A 338 -29.03 -5.56 -48.78
CA ASP A 338 -28.22 -6.74 -49.10
C ASP A 338 -27.52 -6.62 -50.47
N GLY A 339 -26.67 -7.60 -50.83
CA GLY A 339 -26.63 -8.09 -52.21
C GLY A 339 -25.37 -7.91 -53.07
N ALA A 340 -24.31 -8.68 -52.77
CA ALA A 340 -23.48 -9.48 -53.71
C ALA A 340 -22.76 -8.86 -54.96
N LEU A 341 -21.87 -9.68 -55.55
CA LEU A 341 -21.22 -9.56 -56.88
C LEU A 341 -20.12 -8.46 -57.06
N ARG A 342 -19.06 -8.65 -57.88
CA ARG A 342 -18.31 -9.87 -58.28
C ARG A 342 -16.95 -9.49 -58.94
N GLY A 343 -15.90 -10.30 -58.71
CA GLY A 343 -14.66 -10.33 -59.51
C GLY A 343 -13.57 -9.30 -59.14
N SER A 344 -12.34 -9.35 -59.68
CA SER A 344 -11.55 -10.45 -60.30
C SER A 344 -10.13 -9.92 -60.61
N ALA A 345 -9.13 -10.81 -60.80
CA ALA A 345 -7.74 -10.52 -61.19
C ALA A 345 -6.85 -9.80 -60.12
N ALA A 346 -5.55 -10.09 -59.96
CA ALA A 346 -4.71 -11.15 -60.52
C ALA A 346 -3.56 -11.57 -59.56
N ASP A 347 -3.06 -12.80 -59.75
CA ASP A 347 -1.76 -13.36 -59.31
C ASP A 347 -0.66 -12.96 -60.37
N PRO A 348 0.66 -13.29 -60.32
CA PRO A 348 1.30 -14.31 -59.47
C PRO A 348 2.75 -14.12 -58.95
N ARG A 349 3.11 -14.97 -57.97
CA ARG A 349 4.35 -15.80 -57.83
C ARG A 349 4.96 -15.80 -56.42
N GLY A 350 5.32 -17.00 -55.92
CA GLY A 350 6.09 -17.17 -54.68
C GLY A 350 5.83 -18.51 -53.99
N ALA A 351 6.27 -19.64 -54.58
CA ALA A 351 5.90 -20.97 -54.09
C ALA A 351 7.06 -21.74 -53.43
N HIS A 352 6.83 -22.27 -52.22
CA HIS A 352 7.53 -23.45 -51.72
C HIS A 352 6.59 -24.38 -50.94
N ARG A 353 6.64 -25.68 -51.24
CA ARG A 353 5.97 -26.77 -50.51
C ARG A 353 7.01 -27.79 -50.06
N ARG A 354 6.83 -28.36 -48.86
CA ARG A 354 7.31 -29.71 -48.49
C ARG A 354 6.19 -30.48 -47.75
N PRO A 355 6.20 -31.83 -47.76
CA PRO A 355 4.97 -32.62 -47.63
C PRO A 355 4.62 -33.08 -46.21
N ARG A 356 3.34 -33.44 -46.01
CA ARG A 356 2.86 -34.17 -44.81
C ARG A 356 3.28 -35.64 -44.87
N ARG A 357 3.66 -36.23 -43.73
CA ARG A 357 3.71 -37.70 -43.53
C ARG A 357 2.35 -38.24 -43.06
N ALA A 358 2.11 -39.53 -43.31
CA ALA A 358 0.90 -40.25 -42.90
C ALA A 358 0.97 -40.73 -41.42
N PRO A 359 -0.17 -40.96 -40.75
CA PRO A 359 -0.21 -41.49 -39.40
C PRO A 359 0.08 -43.01 -39.34
N GLN A 360 0.74 -43.46 -38.27
CA GLN A 360 0.96 -44.88 -37.97
C GLN A 360 -0.21 -45.49 -37.15
N PRO A 361 -0.39 -46.83 -37.17
CA PRO A 361 -1.54 -47.49 -36.56
C PRO A 361 -1.48 -47.51 -35.03
N ARG A 362 -2.65 -47.51 -34.39
CA ARG A 362 -2.80 -47.74 -32.94
C ARG A 362 -2.61 -49.22 -32.62
N ARG A 363 -1.86 -49.53 -31.55
CA ARG A 363 -1.94 -50.83 -30.87
C ARG A 363 -3.15 -50.88 -29.94
N GLU A 364 -3.70 -52.07 -29.75
CA GLU A 364 -4.94 -52.30 -29.01
C GLU A 364 -4.70 -52.61 -27.51
N GLY A 365 -5.75 -52.41 -26.71
CA GLY A 365 -6.10 -53.34 -25.63
C GLY A 365 -5.24 -53.39 -24.36
N ARG A 366 -5.52 -52.46 -23.42
CA ARG A 366 -5.71 -52.85 -22.00
C ARG A 366 -7.06 -52.32 -21.52
N PRO A 367 -7.82 -53.03 -20.67
CA PRO A 367 -9.17 -52.61 -20.28
C PRO A 367 -9.17 -51.30 -19.48
N HIS A 368 -9.95 -50.30 -19.94
CA HIS A 368 -10.10 -49.05 -19.20
C HIS A 368 -11.10 -49.24 -18.05
N VAL A 369 -10.59 -49.55 -16.86
CA VAL A 369 -11.38 -49.41 -15.62
C VAL A 369 -11.77 -47.93 -15.47
N PRO A 370 -13.05 -47.58 -15.25
CA PRO A 370 -13.45 -46.19 -15.06
C PRO A 370 -12.99 -45.67 -13.69
N ASP A 371 -11.82 -45.01 -13.67
CA ASP A 371 -11.26 -44.45 -12.45
C ASP A 371 -12.12 -43.28 -11.91
N ARG A 372 -12.91 -43.59 -10.88
CA ARG A 372 -13.74 -42.63 -10.13
C ARG A 372 -12.91 -41.64 -9.32
N ASP A 373 -11.64 -41.93 -9.03
CA ASP A 373 -10.76 -41.08 -8.22
C ASP A 373 -10.08 -39.97 -9.06
N ARG A 374 -10.03 -40.06 -10.40
CA ARG A 374 -9.52 -38.97 -11.30
C ARG A 374 -10.08 -37.59 -10.95
N GLY A 375 -11.38 -37.49 -10.69
CA GLY A 375 -12.05 -36.23 -10.34
C GLY A 375 -11.72 -35.70 -8.95
N ARG A 376 -11.14 -36.54 -8.08
CA ARG A 376 -10.64 -36.21 -6.76
C ARG A 376 -9.14 -35.88 -6.79
N ARG A 377 -8.33 -36.66 -7.52
CA ARG A 377 -6.90 -36.37 -7.77
C ARG A 377 -6.69 -34.99 -8.40
N ARG A 378 -7.51 -34.61 -9.40
CA ARG A 378 -7.50 -33.26 -9.98
C ARG A 378 -7.87 -32.12 -9.02
N ARG A 379 -8.42 -32.40 -7.84
CA ARG A 379 -8.69 -31.39 -6.78
C ARG A 379 -7.57 -31.28 -5.75
N GLU A 380 -6.61 -32.22 -5.77
CA GLU A 380 -5.42 -32.17 -4.91
C GLU A 380 -4.26 -31.40 -5.57
N LEU A 381 -4.36 -31.10 -6.87
CA LEU A 381 -3.44 -30.24 -7.63
C LEU A 381 -3.99 -28.81 -7.79
N LYS A 382 -3.09 -27.83 -7.93
CA LYS A 382 -3.44 -26.40 -8.07
C LYS A 382 -3.71 -26.08 -9.55
N GLU A 383 -4.93 -26.34 -10.00
CA GLU A 383 -5.35 -26.09 -11.38
C GLU A 383 -5.82 -24.64 -11.65
N GLU A 384 -5.99 -23.84 -10.60
CA GLU A 384 -6.33 -22.41 -10.71
C GLU A 384 -5.06 -21.52 -10.81
N PRO A 385 -5.06 -20.48 -11.66
CA PRO A 385 -4.00 -19.48 -11.70
C PRO A 385 -3.75 -18.82 -10.33
N GLY A 386 -2.48 -18.71 -9.96
CA GLY A 386 -2.03 -17.94 -8.78
C GLY A 386 -1.48 -16.57 -9.16
N ALA A 387 -1.07 -15.80 -8.15
CA ALA A 387 -0.47 -14.48 -8.34
C ALA A 387 0.84 -14.51 -9.18
N ILE A 388 1.59 -15.60 -9.11
CA ILE A 388 2.88 -15.79 -9.80
C ILE A 388 2.71 -16.70 -11.03
N SER A 389 2.31 -17.97 -10.85
CA SER A 389 1.94 -18.84 -11.98
C SER A 389 0.56 -18.49 -12.51
N LYS A 390 0.50 -17.88 -13.70
CA LYS A 390 -0.74 -17.54 -14.43
C LYS A 390 -1.44 -18.77 -15.04
N SER A 391 -0.97 -19.97 -14.74
CA SER A 391 -1.36 -21.25 -15.33
C SER A 391 -1.55 -22.33 -14.27
N GLY A 392 -2.49 -23.23 -14.51
CA GLY A 392 -2.76 -24.39 -13.65
C GLY A 392 -1.69 -25.49 -13.78
N THR A 393 -1.60 -26.37 -12.76
CA THR A 393 -0.58 -27.42 -12.66
C THR A 393 -0.57 -28.35 -13.88
N THR A 394 -1.74 -28.82 -14.36
CA THR A 394 -1.81 -29.64 -15.58
C THR A 394 -1.32 -28.89 -16.82
N GLU A 395 -1.58 -27.58 -16.91
CA GLU A 395 -1.16 -26.78 -18.07
C GLU A 395 0.37 -26.64 -18.13
N VAL A 396 1.04 -26.39 -17.01
CA VAL A 396 2.50 -26.23 -16.97
C VAL A 396 3.24 -27.56 -17.15
N VAL A 397 2.80 -28.64 -16.49
CA VAL A 397 3.46 -29.97 -16.59
C VAL A 397 3.18 -30.61 -17.95
N VAL A 398 1.91 -30.73 -18.36
CA VAL A 398 1.54 -31.51 -19.56
C VAL A 398 1.48 -30.63 -20.82
N GLY A 399 1.03 -29.38 -20.69
CA GLY A 399 0.92 -28.46 -21.82
C GLY A 399 2.21 -27.74 -22.20
N LYS A 400 3.09 -27.46 -21.23
CA LYS A 400 4.36 -26.73 -21.42
C LYS A 400 5.61 -27.58 -21.14
N ALA A 401 5.44 -28.86 -20.77
CA ALA A 401 6.52 -29.80 -20.46
C ALA A 401 7.48 -29.31 -19.35
N MET A 402 7.01 -28.46 -18.43
CA MET A 402 7.82 -27.96 -17.31
C MET A 402 7.97 -29.03 -16.22
N ASN A 403 9.21 -29.29 -15.81
CA ASN A 403 9.59 -30.34 -14.86
C ASN A 403 10.36 -29.83 -13.63
N HIS A 404 10.46 -28.51 -13.43
CA HIS A 404 11.08 -27.91 -12.24
C HIS A 404 10.22 -26.74 -11.74
N PHE A 405 9.90 -26.71 -10.44
CA PHE A 405 9.06 -25.67 -9.84
C PHE A 405 9.52 -25.32 -8.41
N ASN A 406 9.65 -24.02 -8.12
CA ASN A 406 9.81 -23.52 -6.76
C ASN A 406 8.46 -23.48 -6.04
N VAL A 407 8.37 -24.00 -4.81
CA VAL A 407 7.15 -24.02 -3.99
C VAL A 407 7.11 -22.85 -3.01
N HIS A 408 6.11 -21.97 -3.16
CA HIS A 408 5.99 -20.72 -2.38
C HIS A 408 5.01 -20.80 -1.21
N GLU A 409 4.03 -21.72 -1.21
CA GLU A 409 3.08 -21.91 -0.10
C GLU A 409 3.01 -23.39 0.30
N ILE A 410 3.34 -23.70 1.56
CA ILE A 410 3.15 -25.02 2.19
C ILE A 410 2.32 -24.82 3.45
N ARG A 411 1.16 -25.49 3.56
CA ARG A 411 0.24 -25.34 4.70
C ARG A 411 0.42 -26.42 5.77
N THR A 412 0.65 -27.66 5.35
CA THR A 412 0.97 -28.79 6.23
C THR A 412 1.88 -29.77 5.48
N ALA A 413 2.79 -30.44 6.19
CA ALA A 413 3.66 -31.46 5.59
C ALA A 413 2.84 -32.57 4.91
N ARG A 414 1.72 -33.00 5.52
CA ARG A 414 0.79 -34.00 4.95
C ARG A 414 0.14 -33.55 3.64
N GLN A 415 -0.14 -32.26 3.47
CA GLN A 415 -0.66 -31.72 2.21
C GLN A 415 0.44 -31.62 1.16
N ALA A 416 1.65 -31.15 1.52
CA ALA A 416 2.78 -31.06 0.60
C ALA A 416 3.20 -32.42 0.05
N ALA A 417 3.39 -33.43 0.92
CA ALA A 417 3.71 -34.80 0.50
C ALA A 417 2.65 -35.39 -0.45
N ARG A 418 1.35 -35.19 -0.16
CA ARG A 418 0.26 -35.62 -1.06
C ARG A 418 0.30 -34.89 -2.41
N TRP A 419 0.48 -33.57 -2.39
CA TRP A 419 0.56 -32.76 -3.61
C TRP A 419 1.77 -33.15 -4.47
N SER A 420 2.95 -33.36 -3.87
CA SER A 420 4.15 -33.82 -4.58
C SER A 420 3.92 -35.20 -5.22
N ASN A 421 3.32 -36.15 -4.49
CA ASN A 421 2.97 -37.46 -5.06
C ASN A 421 2.00 -37.34 -6.26
N ARG A 422 0.99 -36.45 -6.20
CA ARG A 422 0.10 -36.17 -7.35
C ARG A 422 0.80 -35.46 -8.51
N LEU A 423 1.82 -34.66 -8.21
CA LEU A 423 2.62 -33.98 -9.21
C LEU A 423 3.48 -34.99 -9.99
N GLN A 424 4.01 -36.03 -9.32
CA GLN A 424 4.66 -37.15 -10.01
C GLN A 424 3.66 -38.02 -10.80
N GLU A 425 2.49 -38.37 -10.24
CA GLU A 425 1.42 -39.08 -10.99
C GLU A 425 0.99 -38.33 -12.27
N LEU A 426 1.05 -37.00 -12.25
CA LEU A 426 0.80 -36.15 -13.43
C LEU A 426 2.00 -36.15 -14.39
N ALA A 427 3.23 -36.12 -13.88
CA ALA A 427 4.46 -36.19 -14.67
C ALA A 427 4.60 -37.49 -15.46
N GLU A 428 4.23 -38.63 -14.85
CA GLU A 428 4.12 -39.95 -15.49
C GLU A 428 3.18 -39.96 -16.70
N SER A 429 2.19 -39.05 -16.75
CA SER A 429 1.27 -38.92 -17.89
C SER A 429 1.85 -38.16 -19.09
N THR A 430 3.04 -37.56 -18.95
CA THR A 430 3.76 -36.92 -20.06
C THR A 430 4.42 -37.97 -20.97
N PRO A 431 4.68 -37.68 -22.27
CA PRO A 431 5.21 -38.67 -23.22
C PRO A 431 6.56 -39.32 -22.85
N HIS A 432 7.32 -38.72 -21.93
CA HIS A 432 8.63 -39.18 -21.49
C HIS A 432 8.67 -39.60 -20.01
N GLY A 433 7.58 -39.39 -19.24
CA GLY A 433 7.53 -39.71 -17.81
C GLY A 433 8.59 -39.04 -16.93
N ILE A 434 9.13 -37.88 -17.35
CA ILE A 434 10.25 -37.21 -16.66
C ILE A 434 9.74 -36.69 -15.30
N PRO A 435 10.35 -37.08 -14.16
CA PRO A 435 9.94 -36.62 -12.84
C PRO A 435 10.00 -35.11 -12.68
N VAL A 436 9.19 -34.59 -11.77
CA VAL A 436 9.14 -33.16 -11.46
C VAL A 436 9.96 -32.85 -10.21
N THR A 437 10.98 -32.01 -10.35
CA THR A 437 11.78 -31.50 -9.22
C THR A 437 11.06 -30.32 -8.57
N VAL A 438 10.79 -30.44 -7.26
CA VAL A 438 10.31 -29.34 -6.43
C VAL A 438 11.49 -28.69 -5.71
N SER A 439 11.68 -27.39 -5.91
CA SER A 439 12.66 -26.55 -5.22
C SER A 439 12.00 -25.64 -4.18
N THR A 440 12.79 -25.09 -3.25
CA THR A 440 12.34 -24.05 -2.31
C THR A 440 13.46 -23.09 -1.94
N ASP A 441 13.13 -21.82 -1.72
CA ASP A 441 13.91 -20.90 -0.88
C ASP A 441 13.93 -21.38 0.59
N PRO A 442 14.78 -20.84 1.49
CA PRO A 442 14.86 -21.27 2.90
C PRO A 442 13.50 -21.36 3.60
N ARG A 443 13.31 -22.44 4.40
CA ARG A 443 12.08 -22.80 5.12
C ARG A 443 12.35 -23.47 6.46
N HIS A 444 13.29 -22.93 7.24
CA HIS A 444 13.75 -23.54 8.49
C HIS A 444 13.99 -22.52 9.61
N ALA A 445 13.72 -21.24 9.37
CA ALA A 445 14.08 -20.16 10.29
C ALA A 445 12.86 -19.27 10.64
N PHE A 446 13.08 -18.32 11.56
CA PHE A 446 12.03 -17.50 12.15
C PHE A 446 11.53 -16.37 11.22
N VAL A 447 12.35 -15.87 10.28
CA VAL A 447 11.99 -14.71 9.46
C VAL A 447 11.27 -15.12 8.17
N GLU A 448 10.17 -14.43 7.85
CA GLU A 448 9.57 -14.45 6.51
C GLU A 448 9.96 -13.18 5.75
N ASN A 449 10.74 -13.31 4.67
CA ASN A 449 11.18 -12.20 3.83
C ASN A 449 10.79 -12.47 2.37
N ALA A 450 9.67 -11.87 1.94
CA ALA A 450 9.00 -12.21 0.70
C ALA A 450 9.90 -12.07 -0.55
N GLY A 451 10.22 -13.19 -1.18
CA GLY A 451 11.13 -13.27 -2.33
C GLY A 451 12.59 -13.64 -1.98
N VAL A 452 12.89 -13.85 -0.69
CA VAL A 452 14.26 -14.10 -0.19
C VAL A 452 14.34 -15.30 0.76
N ALA A 453 13.34 -15.50 1.63
CA ALA A 453 13.12 -16.68 2.46
C ALA A 453 11.65 -16.77 2.90
N PHE A 454 11.17 -17.96 3.23
CA PHE A 454 9.82 -18.19 3.72
C PHE A 454 9.83 -18.71 5.15
N SER A 455 8.78 -18.40 5.92
CA SER A 455 8.59 -19.01 7.25
C SER A 455 8.59 -20.54 7.17
N ALA A 456 9.12 -21.18 8.21
CA ALA A 456 9.26 -22.64 8.29
C ALA A 456 7.92 -23.39 8.16
N GLY A 457 6.80 -22.77 8.55
CA GLY A 457 5.46 -23.36 8.40
C GLY A 457 5.32 -24.66 9.20
N PRO A 458 5.22 -25.84 8.55
CA PRO A 458 5.13 -27.13 9.25
C PRO A 458 6.49 -27.81 9.52
N PHE A 459 7.63 -27.15 9.23
CA PHE A 459 8.98 -27.67 9.46
C PHE A 459 9.57 -27.18 10.79
N SER A 460 10.69 -27.77 11.18
CA SER A 460 11.48 -27.33 12.34
C SER A 460 11.95 -25.87 12.23
N GLN A 461 12.03 -25.20 13.38
CA GLN A 461 12.48 -23.81 13.49
C GLN A 461 13.85 -23.73 14.16
N TRP A 462 14.75 -23.03 13.49
CA TRP A 462 16.15 -22.82 13.85
C TRP A 462 16.48 -21.33 13.78
N PRO A 463 17.64 -20.88 14.33
CA PRO A 463 18.17 -19.56 14.02
C PRO A 463 18.28 -19.30 12.51
N GLU A 464 18.27 -18.03 12.11
CA GLU A 464 18.75 -17.63 10.77
C GLU A 464 20.21 -18.07 10.57
N ALA A 465 20.66 -18.21 9.33
CA ALA A 465 21.99 -18.73 9.00
C ALA A 465 23.12 -18.02 9.74
N LEU A 466 23.04 -16.69 9.90
CA LEU A 466 24.04 -15.91 10.64
C LEU A 466 24.01 -16.20 12.14
N GLY A 467 22.83 -16.46 12.71
CA GLY A 467 22.66 -16.84 14.12
C GLY A 467 23.07 -18.29 14.40
N LEU A 468 22.96 -19.18 13.41
CA LEU A 468 23.47 -20.55 13.49
C LEU A 468 25.01 -20.56 13.41
N ALA A 469 25.58 -19.77 12.49
CA ALA A 469 27.02 -19.55 12.37
C ALA A 469 27.62 -18.90 13.64
N ALA A 470 26.87 -18.01 14.31
CA ALA A 470 27.29 -17.38 15.56
C ALA A 470 27.38 -18.35 16.78
N LEU A 471 26.97 -19.61 16.64
CA LEU A 471 27.26 -20.66 17.62
C LEU A 471 28.74 -21.13 17.57
N ASP A 472 29.43 -20.83 16.47
CA ASP A 472 30.80 -21.26 16.18
C ASP A 472 30.99 -22.81 16.19
N ASP A 473 29.95 -23.53 15.77
CA ASP A 473 29.87 -25.00 15.80
C ASP A 473 29.51 -25.59 14.42
N VAL A 474 30.48 -26.31 13.84
CA VAL A 474 30.38 -26.98 12.53
C VAL A 474 29.45 -28.20 12.58
N ASP A 475 29.44 -28.91 13.71
CA ASP A 475 28.64 -30.12 13.89
C ASP A 475 27.17 -29.76 14.14
N ALA A 476 26.89 -28.64 14.82
CA ALA A 476 25.56 -28.06 14.90
C ALA A 476 25.00 -27.66 13.52
N ILE A 477 25.84 -27.09 12.64
CA ILE A 477 25.44 -26.76 11.26
C ILE A 477 25.15 -28.02 10.44
N ARG A 478 25.98 -29.07 10.55
CA ARG A 478 25.71 -30.36 9.90
C ARG A 478 24.42 -31.01 10.41
N ALA A 479 24.18 -30.98 11.72
CA ALA A 479 22.98 -31.55 12.34
C ALA A 479 21.70 -30.80 11.93
N PHE A 480 21.76 -29.46 11.87
CA PHE A 480 20.71 -28.63 11.29
C PHE A 480 20.43 -29.01 9.83
N ALA A 481 21.48 -29.09 9.00
CA ALA A 481 21.36 -29.35 7.57
C ALA A 481 20.76 -30.74 7.30
N ASP A 482 21.17 -31.76 8.05
CA ASP A 482 20.59 -33.10 7.95
C ASP A 482 19.13 -33.15 8.39
N ALA A 483 18.76 -32.47 9.50
CA ALA A 483 17.37 -32.40 9.95
C ALA A 483 16.47 -31.73 8.89
N ALA A 484 16.87 -30.58 8.36
CA ALA A 484 16.14 -29.88 7.31
C ALA A 484 16.09 -30.67 5.99
N ARG A 485 17.15 -31.39 5.62
CA ARG A 485 17.17 -32.35 4.49
C ARG A 485 16.11 -33.44 4.68
N GLN A 486 16.05 -34.08 5.86
CA GLN A 486 15.06 -35.11 6.15
C GLN A 486 13.62 -34.58 6.03
N GLU A 487 13.34 -33.40 6.57
CA GLU A 487 12.01 -32.76 6.50
C GLU A 487 11.60 -32.39 5.06
N TYR A 488 12.51 -31.82 4.27
CA TYR A 488 12.29 -31.50 2.86
C TYR A 488 12.00 -32.77 2.04
N VAL A 489 12.80 -33.82 2.21
CA VAL A 489 12.61 -35.10 1.51
C VAL A 489 11.28 -35.75 1.89
N ALA A 490 10.87 -35.68 3.17
CA ALA A 490 9.59 -36.22 3.64
C ALA A 490 8.34 -35.59 3.00
N VAL A 491 8.46 -34.37 2.44
CA VAL A 491 7.39 -33.72 1.65
C VAL A 491 7.63 -33.75 0.13
N GLY A 492 8.75 -34.31 -0.32
CA GLY A 492 9.12 -34.38 -1.73
C GLY A 492 9.73 -33.09 -2.31
N ILE A 493 10.29 -32.21 -1.47
CA ILE A 493 11.22 -31.16 -1.91
C ILE A 493 12.57 -31.84 -2.18
N ARG A 494 13.15 -31.58 -3.36
CA ARG A 494 14.37 -32.23 -3.85
C ARG A 494 15.49 -31.26 -4.24
N ALA A 495 15.22 -29.96 -4.20
CA ALA A 495 16.21 -28.92 -4.41
C ALA A 495 16.01 -27.74 -3.44
N ALA A 496 17.10 -27.05 -3.12
CA ALA A 496 17.18 -25.94 -2.20
C ALA A 496 17.81 -24.74 -2.90
N LEU A 497 17.19 -23.56 -2.80
CA LEU A 497 17.73 -22.29 -3.33
C LEU A 497 18.60 -21.58 -2.28
N HIS A 498 19.49 -22.36 -1.66
CA HIS A 498 20.39 -22.04 -0.56
C HIS A 498 21.44 -23.18 -0.40
N PRO A 499 22.55 -23.02 0.37
CA PRO A 499 22.88 -21.92 1.29
C PRO A 499 23.19 -20.58 0.60
N GLN A 500 23.05 -19.49 1.35
CA GLN A 500 23.59 -18.18 1.00
C GLN A 500 24.94 -18.01 1.72
N ILE A 501 26.03 -17.90 0.95
CA ILE A 501 27.41 -17.94 1.46
C ILE A 501 28.21 -16.65 1.19
N ASP A 502 27.51 -15.61 0.75
CA ASP A 502 28.07 -14.25 0.61
C ASP A 502 28.64 -13.77 1.95
N LEU A 503 29.85 -13.20 1.97
CA LEU A 503 30.45 -12.69 3.20
C LEU A 503 29.84 -11.33 3.61
N ALA A 504 29.52 -11.17 4.89
CA ALA A 504 28.97 -9.94 5.48
C ALA A 504 30.04 -8.83 5.67
N THR A 505 30.66 -8.35 4.59
CA THR A 505 31.79 -7.38 4.65
C THR A 505 31.37 -5.90 4.61
N GLU A 506 30.19 -5.55 4.09
CA GLU A 506 29.59 -4.23 4.22
C GLU A 506 28.50 -4.25 5.31
N PRO A 507 28.74 -3.63 6.49
CA PRO A 507 27.78 -3.64 7.61
C PRO A 507 26.41 -3.02 7.30
N ARG A 508 26.30 -2.20 6.25
CA ARG A 508 25.02 -1.64 5.77
C ARG A 508 24.20 -2.62 4.94
N TRP A 509 24.79 -3.73 4.45
CA TRP A 509 24.14 -4.60 3.47
C TRP A 509 22.91 -5.32 4.05
N GLY A 510 21.73 -5.05 3.49
CA GLY A 510 20.45 -5.48 4.06
C GLY A 510 20.20 -7.00 4.13
N ARG A 511 21.11 -7.84 3.60
CA ARG A 511 20.94 -9.30 3.49
C ARG A 511 21.87 -10.14 4.37
N GLN A 512 22.66 -9.49 5.24
CA GLN A 512 23.65 -10.16 6.11
C GLN A 512 23.07 -11.29 6.98
N ALA A 513 21.82 -11.18 7.47
CA ALA A 513 21.21 -12.19 8.35
C ALA A 513 21.12 -13.60 7.73
N GLN A 514 21.10 -13.69 6.40
CA GLN A 514 21.03 -14.95 5.66
C GLN A 514 22.42 -15.53 5.32
N THR A 515 23.50 -14.81 5.60
CA THR A 515 24.88 -15.27 5.39
C THR A 515 25.34 -16.21 6.50
N LEU A 516 26.53 -16.80 6.35
CA LEU A 516 27.18 -17.58 7.41
C LEU A 516 28.26 -16.77 8.17
N GLY A 517 28.32 -15.44 7.99
CA GLY A 517 29.31 -14.57 8.63
C GLY A 517 30.10 -13.69 7.67
N HIS A 518 31.18 -13.08 8.17
CA HIS A 518 32.07 -12.21 7.40
C HIS A 518 33.47 -12.81 7.18
N ASP A 519 33.85 -13.83 7.96
CA ASP A 519 35.14 -14.52 7.86
C ASP A 519 35.12 -15.56 6.73
N ALA A 520 36.02 -15.43 5.76
CA ALA A 520 36.01 -16.28 4.56
C ALA A 520 36.32 -17.76 4.83
N ASP A 521 37.27 -18.03 5.73
CA ASP A 521 37.70 -19.40 6.03
C ASP A 521 36.62 -20.11 6.85
N ARG A 522 36.06 -19.43 7.85
CA ARG A 522 34.99 -19.98 8.69
C ARG A 522 33.67 -20.16 7.92
N VAL A 523 33.33 -19.23 7.01
CA VAL A 523 32.20 -19.41 6.10
C VAL A 523 32.43 -20.57 5.13
N ALA A 524 33.66 -20.85 4.70
CA ALA A 524 33.97 -22.03 3.89
C ALA A 524 33.75 -23.34 4.68
N GLU A 525 34.25 -23.45 5.92
CA GLU A 525 34.01 -24.60 6.80
C GLU A 525 32.52 -24.85 7.06
N PHE A 526 31.77 -23.78 7.37
CA PHE A 526 30.31 -23.84 7.54
C PHE A 526 29.59 -24.23 6.24
N THR A 527 30.04 -23.74 5.10
CA THR A 527 29.52 -24.11 3.77
C THR A 527 29.73 -25.59 3.49
N ALA A 528 30.89 -26.15 3.85
CA ALA A 528 31.19 -27.57 3.68
C ALA A 528 30.22 -28.44 4.50
N ALA A 529 30.04 -28.16 5.79
CA ALA A 529 29.12 -28.89 6.65
C ALA A 529 27.64 -28.74 6.24
N TYR A 530 27.25 -27.57 5.74
CA TYR A 530 25.90 -27.32 5.20
C TYR A 530 25.63 -28.18 3.96
N LEU A 531 26.58 -28.21 3.00
CA LEU A 531 26.46 -29.02 1.78
C LEU A 531 26.55 -30.52 2.09
N GLU A 532 27.41 -30.94 3.01
CA GLU A 532 27.50 -32.32 3.49
C GLU A 532 26.16 -32.79 4.07
N GLY A 533 25.54 -32.00 4.96
CA GLY A 533 24.27 -32.34 5.61
C GLY A 533 23.05 -32.33 4.67
N PHE A 534 23.02 -31.49 3.62
CA PHE A 534 21.93 -31.46 2.64
C PHE A 534 22.12 -32.41 1.45
N GLN A 535 23.33 -32.54 0.93
CA GLN A 535 23.64 -33.29 -0.29
C GLN A 535 24.21 -34.68 -0.03
N GLY A 536 25.07 -34.84 0.99
CA GLY A 536 26.04 -35.93 1.06
C GLY A 536 27.13 -35.84 -0.03
N ASP A 537 28.02 -36.82 -0.10
CA ASP A 537 29.12 -36.86 -1.08
C ASP A 537 28.63 -36.96 -2.53
N GLU A 538 27.49 -37.63 -2.75
CA GLU A 538 26.81 -37.76 -4.05
C GLU A 538 25.29 -37.57 -3.91
N LEU A 539 24.65 -37.00 -4.95
CA LEU A 539 23.21 -36.73 -4.96
C LEU A 539 22.37 -38.02 -5.12
N GLY A 540 22.05 -38.65 -4.01
CA GLY A 540 21.24 -39.87 -3.92
C GLY A 540 19.74 -39.65 -3.64
N SER A 541 19.02 -40.75 -3.41
CA SER A 541 17.59 -40.74 -3.08
C SER A 541 17.27 -40.08 -1.73
N THR A 542 18.26 -39.83 -0.88
CA THR A 542 18.17 -39.10 0.40
C THR A 542 18.55 -37.63 0.31
N SER A 543 19.19 -37.18 -0.77
CA SER A 543 19.80 -35.85 -0.90
C SER A 543 18.84 -34.75 -1.36
N VAL A 544 19.10 -33.51 -0.98
CA VAL A 544 18.49 -32.30 -1.56
C VAL A 544 19.57 -31.54 -2.31
N ALA A 545 19.34 -31.26 -3.59
CA ALA A 545 20.29 -30.53 -4.44
C ALA A 545 20.35 -29.04 -4.02
N CYS A 546 21.49 -28.58 -3.48
CA CYS A 546 21.67 -27.20 -3.04
C CYS A 546 22.01 -26.26 -4.21
N THR A 547 21.61 -25.00 -4.06
CA THR A 547 21.97 -23.90 -4.96
C THR A 547 22.73 -22.87 -4.16
N THR A 548 24.06 -22.97 -4.18
CA THR A 548 24.93 -22.00 -3.53
C THR A 548 24.72 -20.62 -4.15
N LYS A 549 24.48 -19.60 -3.32
CA LYS A 549 24.23 -18.22 -3.76
C LYS A 549 24.98 -17.17 -2.92
N HIS A 550 25.29 -15.98 -3.43
CA HIS A 550 25.09 -15.48 -4.80
C HIS A 550 26.46 -15.18 -5.43
N PHE A 551 26.91 -15.99 -6.38
CA PHE A 551 28.25 -15.88 -6.95
C PHE A 551 28.46 -14.52 -7.67
N PRO A 552 29.61 -13.85 -7.50
CA PRO A 552 30.80 -14.22 -6.72
C PRO A 552 30.83 -13.66 -5.28
N GLY A 553 29.70 -13.12 -4.79
CA GLY A 553 29.54 -12.60 -3.44
C GLY A 553 28.79 -11.26 -3.41
N GLY A 554 27.67 -11.19 -2.70
CA GLY A 554 26.87 -9.98 -2.48
C GLY A 554 27.36 -9.05 -1.36
N GLY A 555 28.40 -9.44 -0.63
CA GLY A 555 28.98 -8.65 0.47
C GLY A 555 29.48 -7.24 0.12
N PRO A 556 30.26 -7.03 -0.97
CA PRO A 556 30.93 -5.76 -1.25
C PRO A 556 30.03 -4.83 -2.10
N GLN A 557 28.74 -4.81 -1.80
CA GLN A 557 27.76 -3.94 -2.43
C GLN A 557 28.01 -2.48 -2.05
N LYS A 558 28.10 -1.61 -3.06
CA LYS A 558 28.31 -0.18 -2.88
C LYS A 558 27.18 0.40 -2.02
N ASP A 559 27.59 1.08 -0.97
CA ASP A 559 26.73 1.68 0.05
C ASP A 559 25.77 0.74 0.82
N GLY A 560 25.88 -0.57 0.63
CA GLY A 560 25.02 -1.59 1.28
C GLY A 560 23.68 -1.83 0.60
N GLU A 561 23.45 -1.24 -0.57
CA GLU A 561 22.22 -1.43 -1.36
C GLU A 561 22.09 -2.88 -1.88
N ASP A 562 20.90 -3.30 -2.32
CA ASP A 562 20.66 -4.66 -2.85
C ASP A 562 20.48 -4.65 -4.39
N ALA A 563 21.35 -5.37 -5.10
CA ALA A 563 21.40 -5.41 -6.57
C ALA A 563 20.15 -5.97 -7.26
N HIS A 564 19.16 -6.49 -6.51
CA HIS A 564 17.82 -6.71 -7.04
C HIS A 564 17.17 -5.43 -7.59
N PHE A 565 17.52 -4.26 -7.05
CA PHE A 565 17.00 -2.98 -7.49
C PHE A 565 17.78 -2.42 -8.71
N PRO A 566 17.21 -1.44 -9.46
CA PRO A 566 17.94 -0.76 -10.54
C PRO A 566 19.02 0.21 -10.05
N TYR A 567 18.94 0.64 -8.80
CA TYR A 567 19.96 1.36 -8.05
C TYR A 567 20.67 0.37 -7.12
N GLY A 568 21.97 0.55 -6.86
CA GLY A 568 22.69 -0.33 -5.93
C GLY A 568 23.07 -1.68 -6.53
N ARG A 569 23.45 -1.71 -7.81
CA ARG A 569 24.02 -2.90 -8.46
C ARG A 569 25.54 -2.94 -8.33
N GLU A 570 26.14 -1.80 -8.11
CA GLU A 570 27.56 -1.55 -8.08
C GLU A 570 28.24 -2.38 -6.96
N GLN A 571 29.29 -3.13 -7.32
CA GLN A 571 30.12 -3.89 -6.38
C GLN A 571 31.55 -3.39 -6.39
N VAL A 572 32.01 -2.90 -5.24
CA VAL A 572 33.27 -2.18 -5.07
C VAL A 572 34.17 -2.91 -4.08
N TYR A 573 34.79 -4.01 -4.52
CA TYR A 573 35.62 -4.92 -3.71
C TYR A 573 36.79 -4.16 -3.02
N PRO A 574 36.66 -3.74 -1.74
CA PRO A 574 37.60 -2.78 -1.15
C PRO A 574 38.95 -3.45 -0.94
N GLY A 575 40.05 -2.73 -1.20
CA GLY A 575 41.41 -3.26 -1.02
C GLY A 575 41.75 -4.46 -1.93
N GLY A 576 40.95 -4.76 -2.96
CA GLY A 576 41.15 -5.91 -3.85
C GLY A 576 40.64 -7.25 -3.31
N MET A 577 39.75 -7.25 -2.30
CA MET A 577 39.26 -8.43 -1.58
C MET A 577 38.36 -9.40 -2.39
N PHE A 578 38.43 -9.39 -3.72
CA PHE A 578 37.68 -10.31 -4.59
C PHE A 578 38.02 -11.78 -4.34
N GLU A 579 39.32 -12.09 -4.15
CA GLU A 579 39.79 -13.45 -3.83
C GLU A 579 39.24 -13.97 -2.49
N TYR A 580 39.09 -13.07 -1.50
CA TYR A 580 38.52 -13.38 -0.19
C TYR A 580 37.03 -13.72 -0.28
N HIS A 581 36.26 -12.90 -1.03
CA HIS A 581 34.85 -13.18 -1.34
C HIS A 581 34.65 -14.49 -2.13
N LEU A 582 35.62 -14.88 -2.95
CA LEU A 582 35.55 -16.08 -3.79
C LEU A 582 35.86 -17.39 -3.02
N ALA A 583 36.52 -17.34 -1.86
CA ALA A 583 36.97 -18.53 -1.13
C ALA A 583 35.83 -19.49 -0.72
N PRO A 584 34.69 -19.04 -0.13
CA PRO A 584 33.56 -19.93 0.13
C PRO A 584 32.99 -20.61 -1.11
N PHE A 585 32.98 -19.93 -2.26
CA PHE A 585 32.48 -20.49 -3.52
C PHE A 585 33.42 -21.57 -4.09
N ARG A 586 34.74 -21.47 -3.82
CA ARG A 586 35.69 -22.54 -4.16
C ARG A 586 35.42 -23.81 -3.35
N GLU A 587 35.19 -23.67 -2.05
CA GLU A 587 34.83 -24.82 -1.19
C GLU A 587 33.48 -25.40 -1.60
N ALA A 588 32.48 -24.57 -1.91
CA ALA A 588 31.19 -25.05 -2.43
C ALA A 588 31.31 -25.85 -3.74
N ILE A 589 32.23 -25.46 -4.64
CA ILE A 589 32.53 -26.21 -5.87
C ILE A 589 33.28 -27.51 -5.55
N ALA A 590 34.26 -27.48 -4.63
CA ALA A 590 34.98 -28.68 -4.20
C ALA A 590 34.07 -29.72 -3.52
N ARG A 591 33.02 -29.26 -2.82
CA ARG A 591 31.95 -30.08 -2.21
C ARG A 591 30.79 -30.42 -3.16
N GLY A 592 30.95 -30.16 -4.47
CA GLY A 592 29.98 -30.56 -5.48
C GLY A 592 28.59 -29.93 -5.31
N THR A 593 28.51 -28.63 -4.96
CA THR A 593 27.22 -27.91 -4.90
C THR A 593 26.43 -28.10 -6.20
N ALA A 594 25.18 -28.58 -6.09
CA ALA A 594 24.42 -29.07 -7.24
C ALA A 594 24.07 -27.97 -8.26
N ALA A 595 24.00 -26.73 -7.81
CA ALA A 595 23.83 -25.54 -8.64
C ALA A 595 24.52 -24.33 -7.99
N MET A 596 24.79 -23.32 -8.81
CA MET A 596 25.31 -22.03 -8.36
C MET A 596 24.47 -20.90 -8.97
N MET A 597 23.97 -20.00 -8.12
CA MET A 597 23.20 -18.83 -8.55
C MET A 597 24.13 -17.62 -8.67
N PRO A 598 24.24 -16.98 -9.86
CA PRO A 598 24.93 -15.70 -9.99
C PRO A 598 24.11 -14.59 -9.31
N TYR A 599 24.78 -13.56 -8.80
CA TYR A 599 24.10 -12.40 -8.25
C TYR A 599 23.68 -11.40 -9.34
N TYR A 600 22.95 -10.37 -8.93
CA TYR A 600 22.54 -9.23 -9.77
C TYR A 600 23.56 -8.08 -9.73
N GLY A 601 24.62 -8.21 -8.91
CA GLY A 601 25.69 -7.24 -8.76
C GLY A 601 26.53 -7.05 -10.02
N MET A 602 27.23 -5.91 -10.07
CA MET A 602 27.99 -5.37 -11.19
C MET A 602 29.38 -4.94 -10.69
N PRO A 603 30.46 -5.69 -10.98
CA PRO A 603 31.79 -5.34 -10.48
C PRO A 603 32.27 -4.01 -11.07
N GLU A 604 32.57 -3.02 -10.23
CA GLU A 604 33.21 -1.76 -10.64
C GLU A 604 34.73 -1.85 -10.44
N GLY A 605 35.51 -1.59 -11.50
CA GLY A 605 36.98 -1.49 -11.42
C GLY A 605 37.71 -2.78 -11.04
N LEU A 606 37.06 -3.94 -11.19
CA LEU A 606 37.66 -5.25 -10.91
C LEU A 606 38.61 -5.64 -12.04
N VAL A 607 39.90 -5.77 -11.73
CA VAL A 607 40.91 -6.29 -12.67
C VAL A 607 41.27 -7.72 -12.27
N ARG A 608 41.30 -8.63 -13.25
CA ARG A 608 41.64 -10.04 -13.11
C ARG A 608 42.68 -10.42 -14.15
N ASP A 609 43.80 -10.97 -13.67
CA ASP A 609 44.86 -11.59 -14.48
C ASP A 609 45.44 -10.66 -15.58
N GLY A 610 45.24 -9.35 -15.44
CA GLY A 610 45.67 -8.29 -16.37
C GLY A 610 44.54 -7.62 -17.15
N GLU A 611 43.34 -8.19 -17.15
CA GLU A 611 42.16 -7.69 -17.88
C GLU A 611 41.13 -7.04 -16.94
N GLU A 612 40.48 -5.96 -17.38
CA GLU A 612 39.38 -5.34 -16.64
C GLU A 612 38.08 -6.12 -16.90
N ILE A 613 37.42 -6.55 -15.83
CA ILE A 613 36.14 -7.25 -15.92
C ILE A 613 35.04 -6.26 -16.28
N GLU A 614 34.27 -6.56 -17.34
CA GLU A 614 33.17 -5.70 -17.78
C GLU A 614 32.16 -5.47 -16.63
N PRO A 615 31.79 -4.20 -16.32
CA PRO A 615 30.78 -3.88 -15.32
C PRO A 615 29.39 -4.25 -15.84
N TRP A 616 29.04 -5.53 -15.74
CA TRP A 616 27.77 -6.11 -16.16
C TRP A 616 26.97 -6.67 -14.98
N ALA A 617 25.69 -6.31 -14.91
CA ALA A 617 24.72 -6.84 -13.96
C ALA A 617 23.82 -7.89 -14.64
N SER A 618 23.55 -9.01 -13.97
CA SER A 618 22.57 -9.98 -14.50
C SER A 618 21.15 -9.40 -14.48
N ALA A 619 20.41 -9.57 -15.57
CA ALA A 619 19.15 -8.85 -15.81
C ALA A 619 17.91 -9.64 -15.38
N SER A 620 17.39 -9.35 -14.18
CA SER A 620 16.11 -9.90 -13.67
C SER A 620 14.86 -9.22 -14.27
N THR A 621 14.99 -8.01 -14.84
CA THR A 621 13.90 -7.24 -15.44
C THR A 621 13.82 -7.47 -16.95
N GLY A 622 12.88 -8.31 -17.39
CA GLY A 622 12.64 -8.55 -18.82
C GLY A 622 12.18 -7.30 -19.59
N ARG A 623 12.63 -7.20 -20.85
CA ARG A 623 12.01 -6.40 -21.92
C ARG A 623 11.25 -7.32 -22.85
#